data_AF-A0A135TBW7-F1
#
_entry.id   AF-A0A135TBW7-F1
#
_cell.length_a   1.000
_cell.length_b   1.000
_cell.length_c   1.000
_cell.angle_alpha   90.00
_cell.angle_beta   90.00
_cell.angle_gamma   90.00
#
_symmetry.space_group_name_H-M   'P 1'
#
loop_
_entity.id
_entity.type
_entity.pdbx_description
1 polymer ?
#
loop_
_entity_poly.entity_id
_entity_poly.type
_entity_poly.pdbx_seq_one_letter_code
_entity_poly.pdbx_strand_id
1 'polypeptide(L)'
;MTPKPQDRPADSLIVVPLIRLPSERTPGIGVEVQKDYIRKNILGRDNKTLFEDKKAWDLLCELGGDLMINAFATNFTIDNEVNQDVGEANYLNQWIFSKLSVSSEKDVVKERPLFLTSSEIGEKAYGKCLETFKLRLGLKTTDKEGNVKPSRGSLRFLVNVTMSPWPTSPDFMSRMVEEFRKIAERGVKRVIIRNKRTPDFHGFVVQGLEKLYFTHIAMFNMANHRKQLIITADLPANVQARYKEERGKNPGQFYTIANVEKEMLENLLDGLLNPDTASKLKFRLDKGIPAGDTPPLEEGFALSNVRVVVDESMAFAALDDEYPAKMPFYLYGSKSEVHLDHVLKTAPNAQISADLVKTNLTEHLTDEQLKDGVVVVLDDVFEASLQPLPFFKLYRPTTVQESDKQKHVLNLEAPGFSLKKGFDHKASVYKTYEEAKSGKGEPIATGTISIGDAVFADWDDVNMDPAAENDHQH
;
A
#
# COMPACT_ATOMS: atom_id res chain seq x y z
N MET A 1 1.46 35.84 -29.26
CA MET A 1 2.07 34.63 -29.83
C MET A 1 1.78 33.48 -28.88
N THR A 2 0.86 32.60 -29.25
CA THR A 2 0.60 31.35 -28.53
C THR A 2 1.82 30.43 -28.72
N PRO A 3 2.44 29.92 -27.66
CA PRO A 3 3.54 28.97 -27.81
C PRO A 3 3.02 27.71 -28.52
N LYS A 4 3.74 27.27 -29.56
CA LYS A 4 3.54 25.95 -30.18
C LYS A 4 3.74 24.84 -29.14
N PRO A 5 3.06 23.69 -29.28
CA PRO A 5 3.30 22.52 -28.44
C PRO A 5 4.62 21.88 -28.88
N GLN A 6 5.70 22.20 -28.16
CA GLN A 6 6.94 21.42 -28.19
C GLN A 6 7.30 21.14 -26.73
N ASP A 7 7.34 19.84 -26.41
CA ASP A 7 7.86 19.22 -25.19
C ASP A 7 7.38 19.80 -23.85
N ARG A 8 6.06 19.72 -23.61
CA ARG A 8 5.65 19.44 -22.23
C ARG A 8 6.00 17.97 -21.96
N PRO A 9 6.63 17.63 -20.83
CA PRO A 9 6.59 16.25 -20.34
C PRO A 9 5.15 15.75 -20.45
N ALA A 10 4.94 14.51 -20.90
CA ALA A 10 3.60 13.94 -20.97
C ALA A 10 2.87 14.23 -19.64
N ASP A 11 1.68 14.84 -19.72
CA ASP A 11 0.98 15.35 -18.53
C ASP A 11 0.66 14.16 -17.62
N SER A 12 1.43 14.00 -16.55
CA SER A 12 1.27 12.88 -15.61
C SER A 12 0.00 12.99 -14.79
N LEU A 13 -0.72 14.11 -14.84
CA LEU A 13 -2.00 14.30 -14.18
C LEU A 13 -3.16 14.01 -15.13
N ILE A 14 -4.07 13.14 -14.68
CA ILE A 14 -5.34 12.86 -15.34
C ILE A 14 -6.45 13.44 -14.48
N VAL A 15 -7.38 14.19 -15.09
CA VAL A 15 -8.58 14.73 -14.42
C VAL A 15 -9.80 14.35 -15.23
N VAL A 16 -10.76 13.68 -14.60
CA VAL A 16 -11.98 13.23 -15.26
C VAL A 16 -13.21 13.72 -14.49
N PRO A 17 -14.11 14.50 -15.11
CA PRO A 17 -15.38 14.88 -14.50
C PRO A 17 -16.32 13.67 -14.44
N LEU A 18 -17.11 13.56 -13.38
CA LEU A 18 -18.15 12.53 -13.25
C LEU A 18 -19.15 12.61 -14.40
N ILE A 19 -19.61 13.83 -14.72
CA ILE A 19 -20.49 14.06 -15.86
C ILE A 19 -19.67 13.97 -17.15
N ARG A 20 -20.15 13.12 -18.05
CA ARG A 20 -19.56 12.85 -19.35
C ARG A 20 -19.69 14.05 -20.27
N LEU A 21 -18.65 14.32 -21.05
CA LEU A 21 -18.75 15.23 -22.19
C LEU A 21 -19.80 14.72 -23.17
N PRO A 22 -20.46 15.59 -23.96
CA PRO A 22 -21.46 15.17 -24.95
C PRO A 22 -20.94 14.09 -25.91
N SER A 23 -19.67 14.18 -26.35
CA SER A 23 -19.02 13.19 -27.21
C SER A 23 -18.82 11.81 -26.58
N GLU A 24 -18.86 11.72 -25.25
CA GLU A 24 -18.76 10.46 -24.50
C GLU A 24 -20.14 9.80 -24.27
N ARG A 25 -21.23 10.52 -24.55
CA ARG A 25 -22.61 10.05 -24.41
C ARG A 25 -23.16 9.53 -25.74
N THR A 26 -22.82 10.21 -26.82
CA THR A 26 -23.35 9.93 -28.15
C THR A 26 -22.20 9.71 -29.14
N PRO A 27 -22.23 8.62 -29.94
CA PRO A 27 -21.27 8.43 -31.03
C PRO A 27 -21.33 9.61 -32.02
N GLY A 28 -20.18 10.14 -32.42
CA GLY A 28 -20.13 11.30 -33.30
C GLY A 28 -18.72 11.89 -33.38
N ILE A 29 -18.54 13.08 -32.81
CA ILE A 29 -17.22 13.72 -32.72
C ILE A 29 -16.34 12.96 -31.71
N GLY A 30 -15.05 12.78 -32.02
CA GLY A 30 -14.12 12.14 -31.08
C GLY A 30 -13.94 12.95 -29.80
N VAL A 31 -13.74 12.28 -28.65
CA VAL A 31 -13.61 12.92 -27.33
C VAL A 31 -12.48 13.96 -27.30
N GLU A 32 -11.32 13.64 -27.87
CA GLU A 32 -10.20 14.59 -27.92
C GLU A 32 -10.48 15.78 -28.84
N VAL A 33 -11.27 15.59 -29.92
CA VAL A 33 -11.69 16.70 -30.78
C VAL A 33 -12.58 17.67 -30.00
N GLN A 34 -13.49 17.16 -29.16
CA GLN A 34 -14.33 18.01 -28.32
C GLN A 34 -13.51 18.73 -27.22
N LYS A 35 -12.57 18.02 -26.57
CA LYS A 35 -11.65 18.66 -25.60
C LYS A 35 -10.82 19.77 -26.24
N ASP A 36 -10.29 19.54 -27.44
CA ASP A 36 -9.54 20.56 -28.18
C ASP A 36 -10.41 21.77 -28.55
N TYR A 37 -11.67 21.53 -28.91
CA TYR A 37 -12.62 22.61 -29.14
C TYR A 37 -12.87 23.42 -27.86
N ILE A 38 -13.08 22.78 -26.71
CA ILE A 38 -13.25 23.44 -25.40
C ILE A 38 -12.01 24.29 -25.07
N ARG A 39 -10.80 23.73 -25.22
CA ARG A 39 -9.54 24.45 -24.95
C ARG A 39 -9.37 25.71 -25.81
N LYS A 40 -9.80 25.67 -27.07
CA LYS A 40 -9.62 26.77 -28.03
C LYS A 40 -10.75 27.80 -28.00
N ASN A 41 -11.98 27.37 -27.71
CA ASN A 41 -13.18 28.19 -27.94
C ASN A 41 -14.02 28.45 -26.69
N ILE A 42 -13.65 27.90 -25.52
CA ILE A 42 -14.35 28.15 -24.26
C ILE A 42 -13.37 28.68 -23.20
N LEU A 43 -12.29 27.95 -22.93
CA LEU A 43 -11.34 28.32 -21.88
C LEU A 43 -10.66 29.67 -22.19
N GLY A 44 -10.57 30.54 -21.18
CA GLY A 44 -9.89 31.83 -21.26
C GLY A 44 -10.61 32.94 -22.04
N ARG A 45 -11.83 32.70 -22.54
CA ARG A 45 -12.64 33.71 -23.24
C ARG A 45 -13.48 34.52 -22.26
N ASP A 46 -13.62 35.81 -22.50
CA ASP A 46 -14.53 36.66 -21.72
C ASP A 46 -16.00 36.28 -21.95
N ASN A 47 -16.83 36.57 -20.94
CA ASN A 47 -18.23 36.15 -20.91
C ASN A 47 -19.04 36.64 -22.12
N LYS A 48 -18.79 37.87 -22.60
CA LYS A 48 -19.55 38.44 -23.72
C LYS A 48 -19.22 37.68 -25.01
N THR A 49 -17.94 37.54 -25.29
CA THR A 49 -17.44 36.81 -26.44
C THR A 49 -17.89 35.34 -26.44
N LEU A 50 -17.95 34.71 -25.27
CA LEU A 50 -18.43 33.33 -25.12
C LEU A 50 -19.94 33.20 -25.34
N PHE A 51 -20.73 34.16 -24.84
CA PHE A 51 -22.19 34.20 -25.02
C PHE A 51 -22.60 34.47 -26.48
N GLU A 52 -21.85 35.32 -27.20
CA GLU A 52 -22.12 35.64 -28.61
C GLU A 52 -21.78 34.48 -29.56
N ASP A 53 -20.85 33.59 -29.17
CA ASP A 53 -20.54 32.37 -29.90
C ASP A 53 -21.53 31.25 -29.55
N LYS A 54 -22.64 31.19 -30.30
CA LYS A 54 -23.72 30.21 -30.09
C LYS A 54 -23.19 28.78 -29.95
N LYS A 55 -22.22 28.36 -30.77
CA LYS A 55 -21.72 26.98 -30.75
C LYS A 55 -20.93 26.69 -29.46
N ALA A 56 -20.09 27.63 -29.03
CA ALA A 56 -19.36 27.49 -27.78
C ALA A 56 -20.29 27.58 -26.56
N TRP A 57 -21.29 28.45 -26.61
CA TRP A 57 -22.29 28.62 -25.56
C TRP A 57 -23.17 27.38 -25.40
N ASP A 58 -23.72 26.85 -26.49
CA ASP A 58 -24.56 25.63 -26.47
C ASP A 58 -23.77 24.46 -25.87
N LEU A 59 -22.50 24.29 -26.27
CA LEU A 59 -21.63 23.27 -25.69
C LEU A 59 -21.38 23.52 -24.20
N LEU A 60 -21.08 24.75 -23.78
CA LEU A 60 -20.85 25.10 -22.37
C LEU A 60 -22.05 24.73 -21.49
N CYS A 61 -23.27 24.96 -21.97
CA CYS A 61 -24.52 24.60 -21.29
C CYS A 61 -24.70 23.08 -21.09
N GLU A 62 -23.95 22.24 -21.79
CA GLU A 62 -23.96 20.78 -21.63
C GLU A 62 -22.81 20.25 -20.75
N LEU A 63 -21.92 21.12 -20.24
CA LEU A 63 -20.79 20.72 -19.41
C LEU A 63 -21.13 20.80 -17.91
N GLY A 64 -20.58 19.87 -17.13
CA GLY A 64 -20.66 19.92 -15.66
C GLY A 64 -21.93 19.29 -15.09
N GLY A 65 -22.17 19.52 -13.80
CA GLY A 65 -23.31 18.97 -13.06
C GLY A 65 -24.65 19.67 -13.38
N ASP A 66 -25.74 18.92 -13.27
CA ASP A 66 -27.10 19.41 -13.54
C ASP A 66 -27.49 20.63 -12.68
N LEU A 67 -27.08 20.63 -11.41
CA LEU A 67 -27.38 21.66 -10.42
C LEU A 67 -26.11 22.01 -9.62
N MET A 68 -25.30 22.95 -10.12
CA MET A 68 -24.15 23.62 -9.47
C MET A 68 -23.07 22.75 -8.78
N ILE A 69 -23.19 21.43 -8.78
CA ILE A 69 -22.29 20.49 -8.08
C ILE A 69 -21.48 19.73 -9.13
N ASN A 70 -20.20 20.04 -9.22
CA ASN A 70 -19.28 19.44 -10.17
C ASN A 70 -18.37 18.44 -9.46
N ALA A 71 -18.63 17.15 -9.68
CA ALA A 71 -17.80 16.06 -9.18
C ALA A 71 -16.74 15.67 -10.22
N PHE A 72 -15.52 15.40 -9.77
CA PHE A 72 -14.42 14.93 -10.62
C PHE A 72 -13.42 14.12 -9.80
N ALA A 73 -12.62 13.30 -10.46
CA ALA A 73 -11.55 12.54 -9.82
C ALA A 73 -10.26 12.71 -10.60
N THR A 74 -9.15 12.52 -9.90
CA THR A 74 -7.81 12.55 -10.47
C THR A 74 -7.18 11.16 -10.49
N ASN A 75 -6.31 10.94 -11.47
CA ASN A 75 -5.44 9.79 -11.57
C ASN A 75 -4.11 10.26 -12.17
N PHE A 76 -3.19 9.34 -12.42
CA PHE A 76 -1.86 9.70 -12.86
C PHE A 76 -1.25 8.68 -13.83
N THR A 77 -0.16 9.09 -14.48
CA THR A 77 0.70 8.17 -15.25
C THR A 77 2.08 8.07 -14.62
N ILE A 78 2.69 6.88 -14.73
CA ILE A 78 4.09 6.63 -14.42
C ILE A 78 4.73 6.06 -15.68
N ASP A 79 5.80 6.68 -16.16
CA ASP A 79 6.52 6.26 -17.37
C ASP A 79 5.57 6.07 -18.59
N ASN A 80 4.57 6.95 -18.71
CA ASN A 80 3.47 6.96 -19.70
C ASN A 80 2.39 5.88 -19.54
N GLU A 81 2.45 5.03 -18.52
CA GLU A 81 1.41 4.06 -18.21
C GLU A 81 0.43 4.64 -17.19
N VAL A 82 -0.86 4.50 -17.46
CA VAL A 82 -1.93 4.97 -16.56
C VAL A 82 -2.00 4.06 -15.34
N ASN A 83 -2.03 4.65 -14.14
CA ASN A 83 -2.25 3.90 -12.92
C ASN A 83 -3.61 3.17 -12.97
N GLN A 84 -3.59 1.88 -12.61
CA GLN A 84 -4.76 1.00 -12.54
C GLN A 84 -5.18 0.67 -11.10
N ASP A 85 -4.39 1.07 -10.10
CA ASP A 85 -4.66 0.82 -8.68
C ASP A 85 -5.57 1.92 -8.11
N VAL A 86 -6.77 1.51 -7.67
CA VAL A 86 -7.78 2.42 -7.10
C VAL A 86 -7.34 3.00 -5.76
N GLY A 87 -6.58 2.24 -4.96
CA GLY A 87 -6.04 2.72 -3.67
C GLY A 87 -5.09 3.89 -3.86
N GLU A 88 -4.21 3.83 -4.87
CA GLU A 88 -3.27 4.93 -5.16
C GLU A 88 -3.95 6.14 -5.80
N ALA A 89 -5.00 5.94 -6.61
CA ALA A 89 -5.85 7.04 -7.07
C ALA A 89 -6.59 7.69 -5.88
N ASN A 90 -7.11 6.90 -4.95
CA ASN A 90 -7.76 7.40 -3.73
C ASN A 90 -6.79 8.19 -2.85
N TYR A 91 -5.55 7.71 -2.69
CA TYR A 91 -4.48 8.44 -2.00
C TYR A 91 -4.25 9.82 -2.63
N LEU A 92 -4.12 9.89 -3.97
CA LEU A 92 -3.93 11.16 -4.67
C LEU A 92 -5.09 12.13 -4.42
N ASN A 93 -6.34 11.66 -4.60
CA ASN A 93 -7.52 12.50 -4.41
C ASN A 93 -7.67 12.96 -2.94
N GLN A 94 -7.40 12.08 -1.97
CA GLN A 94 -7.42 12.43 -0.55
C GLN A 94 -6.34 13.47 -0.21
N TRP A 95 -5.15 13.33 -0.76
CA TRP A 95 -4.06 14.28 -0.53
C TRP A 95 -4.35 15.64 -1.16
N ILE A 96 -4.90 15.68 -2.39
CA ILE A 96 -5.33 16.95 -3.00
C ILE A 96 -6.40 17.61 -2.14
N PHE A 97 -7.38 16.84 -1.66
CA PHE A 97 -8.42 17.35 -0.75
C PHE A 97 -7.82 17.92 0.53
N SER A 98 -6.86 17.25 1.18
CA SER A 98 -6.26 17.77 2.43
C SER A 98 -5.51 19.09 2.22
N LYS A 99 -4.93 19.32 1.04
CA LYS A 99 -4.30 20.60 0.67
C LYS A 99 -5.28 21.68 0.22
N LEU A 100 -6.53 21.32 -0.07
CA LEU A 100 -7.60 22.21 -0.54
C LEU A 100 -8.81 22.20 0.40
N SER A 101 -8.59 21.90 1.67
CA SER A 101 -9.59 21.93 2.72
C SER A 101 -8.95 22.32 4.06
N VAL A 102 -9.79 22.53 5.06
CA VAL A 102 -9.42 22.77 6.45
C VAL A 102 -10.18 21.72 7.24
N SER A 103 -9.48 20.75 7.81
CA SER A 103 -10.07 19.59 8.49
C SER A 103 -9.47 19.33 9.88
N SER A 104 -8.45 20.11 10.27
CA SER A 104 -7.82 20.07 11.58
C SER A 104 -7.46 21.47 12.09
N GLU A 105 -7.19 21.59 13.40
CA GLU A 105 -6.73 22.84 14.01
C GLU A 105 -5.33 23.28 13.54
N LYS A 106 -4.55 22.36 12.96
CA LYS A 106 -3.22 22.65 12.40
C LYS A 106 -3.29 23.29 11.02
N ASP A 107 -4.44 23.26 10.35
CA ASP A 107 -4.58 23.77 8.99
C ASP A 107 -4.64 25.30 8.96
N VAL A 108 -3.73 25.92 8.21
CA VAL A 108 -3.71 27.38 8.02
C VAL A 108 -4.62 27.78 6.85
N VAL A 109 -5.78 28.34 7.16
CA VAL A 109 -6.80 28.76 6.18
C VAL A 109 -6.22 29.64 5.06
N LYS A 110 -5.33 30.58 5.40
CA LYS A 110 -4.74 31.54 4.46
C LYS A 110 -3.81 30.91 3.41
N GLU A 111 -3.34 29.69 3.65
CA GLU A 111 -2.47 28.95 2.73
C GLU A 111 -3.25 28.10 1.72
N ARG A 112 -4.58 28.05 1.84
CA ARG A 112 -5.45 27.28 0.94
C ARG A 112 -5.89 28.17 -0.23
N PRO A 113 -5.43 27.91 -1.47
CA PRO A 113 -5.72 28.78 -2.61
C PRO A 113 -7.15 28.62 -3.13
N LEU A 114 -7.78 27.47 -2.89
CA LEU A 114 -9.19 27.21 -3.12
C LEU A 114 -9.70 26.15 -2.14
N PHE A 115 -11.01 25.99 -2.08
CA PHE A 115 -11.68 25.01 -1.22
C PHE A 115 -12.48 24.02 -2.06
N LEU A 116 -12.23 22.73 -1.84
CA LEU A 116 -13.01 21.64 -2.40
C LEU A 116 -13.62 20.82 -1.27
N THR A 117 -14.69 20.10 -1.58
CA THR A 117 -15.16 18.99 -0.75
C THR A 117 -14.76 17.67 -1.40
N SER A 118 -14.88 16.57 -0.65
CA SER A 118 -14.60 15.23 -1.14
C SER A 118 -15.61 14.24 -0.60
N SER A 119 -15.85 13.18 -1.34
CA SER A 119 -16.70 12.06 -0.94
C SER A 119 -16.21 10.77 -1.61
N GLU A 120 -16.89 9.67 -1.34
CA GLU A 120 -16.56 8.35 -1.85
C GLU A 120 -17.77 7.70 -2.53
N ILE A 121 -17.55 7.11 -3.69
CA ILE A 121 -18.54 6.35 -4.46
C ILE A 121 -18.27 4.87 -4.21
N GLY A 122 -19.12 4.24 -3.39
CA GLY A 122 -19.03 2.81 -3.08
C GLY A 122 -19.65 1.90 -4.14
N GLU A 123 -19.08 0.71 -4.33
CA GLU A 123 -19.47 -0.22 -5.39
C GLU A 123 -20.94 -0.63 -5.32
N LYS A 124 -21.42 -1.00 -4.12
CA LYS A 124 -22.81 -1.43 -3.89
C LYS A 124 -23.84 -0.34 -4.20
N ALA A 125 -23.53 0.91 -3.87
CA ALA A 125 -24.48 2.02 -3.98
C ALA A 125 -24.56 2.59 -5.41
N TYR A 126 -23.45 2.60 -6.14
CA TYR A 126 -23.36 3.30 -7.43
C TYR A 126 -23.19 2.39 -8.65
N GLY A 127 -22.80 1.13 -8.48
CA GLY A 127 -22.74 0.11 -9.54
C GLY A 127 -22.16 0.64 -10.87
N LYS A 128 -22.95 0.52 -11.96
CA LYS A 128 -22.56 0.94 -13.32
C LYS A 128 -22.08 2.39 -13.45
N CYS A 129 -22.57 3.30 -12.61
CA CYS A 129 -22.10 4.69 -12.60
C CYS A 129 -20.62 4.75 -12.22
N LEU A 130 -20.26 4.07 -11.13
CA LEU A 130 -18.87 3.96 -10.67
C LEU A 130 -18.00 3.22 -11.69
N GLU A 131 -18.49 2.10 -12.23
CA GLU A 131 -17.75 1.32 -13.24
C GLU A 131 -17.37 2.19 -14.45
N THR A 132 -18.33 2.94 -15.00
CA THR A 132 -18.09 3.86 -16.12
C THR A 132 -17.10 4.94 -15.74
N PHE A 133 -17.18 5.46 -14.51
CA PHE A 133 -16.29 6.51 -14.06
C PHE A 133 -14.84 6.01 -13.89
N LYS A 134 -14.64 4.83 -13.30
CA LYS A 134 -13.34 4.15 -13.17
C LYS A 134 -12.70 3.89 -14.54
N LEU A 135 -13.47 3.37 -15.50
CA LEU A 135 -12.99 3.11 -16.86
C LEU A 135 -12.52 4.39 -17.57
N ARG A 136 -13.27 5.48 -17.45
CA ARG A 136 -12.90 6.79 -18.03
C ARG A 136 -11.64 7.39 -17.37
N LEU A 137 -11.45 7.12 -16.08
CA LEU A 137 -10.28 7.51 -15.32
C LEU A 137 -9.04 6.62 -15.60
N GLY A 138 -9.22 5.54 -16.36
CA GLY A 138 -8.17 4.57 -16.69
C GLY A 138 -7.94 3.50 -15.61
N LEU A 139 -8.78 3.47 -14.57
CA LEU A 139 -8.76 2.45 -13.51
C LEU A 139 -9.48 1.20 -14.02
N LYS A 140 -8.73 0.40 -14.78
CA LYS A 140 -9.21 -0.82 -15.43
C LYS A 140 -8.21 -1.95 -15.27
N THR A 141 -8.70 -3.17 -15.29
CA THR A 141 -7.93 -4.41 -15.37
C THR A 141 -8.34 -5.19 -16.61
N THR A 142 -7.47 -6.07 -17.07
CA THR A 142 -7.75 -6.98 -18.18
C THR A 142 -7.70 -8.41 -17.66
N ASP A 143 -8.77 -9.18 -17.84
CA ASP A 143 -8.78 -10.60 -17.44
C ASP A 143 -7.98 -11.48 -18.41
N LYS A 144 -7.85 -12.78 -18.08
CA LYS A 144 -7.06 -13.73 -18.87
C LYS A 144 -7.59 -13.90 -20.30
N GLU A 145 -8.88 -13.63 -20.49
CA GLU A 145 -9.58 -13.69 -21.77
C GLU A 145 -9.49 -12.38 -22.58
N GLY A 146 -8.83 -11.34 -22.03
CA GLY A 146 -8.64 -10.06 -22.70
C GLY A 146 -9.78 -9.05 -22.51
N ASN A 147 -10.75 -9.33 -21.64
CA ASN A 147 -11.86 -8.41 -21.38
C ASN A 147 -11.44 -7.32 -20.40
N VAL A 148 -11.77 -6.09 -20.74
CA VAL A 148 -11.53 -4.92 -19.88
C VAL A 148 -12.63 -4.81 -18.83
N LYS A 149 -12.24 -4.77 -17.56
CA LYS A 149 -13.12 -4.58 -16.41
C LYS A 149 -12.66 -3.37 -15.60
N PRO A 150 -13.57 -2.68 -14.88
CA PRO A 150 -13.16 -1.63 -13.95
C PRO A 150 -12.38 -2.25 -12.79
N SER A 151 -11.31 -1.58 -12.33
CA SER A 151 -10.55 -2.00 -11.15
C SER A 151 -11.45 -2.03 -9.91
N ARG A 152 -11.25 -2.98 -8.98
CA ARG A 152 -12.11 -3.13 -7.78
C ARG A 152 -11.96 -1.98 -6.77
N GLY A 153 -12.97 -1.80 -5.93
CA GLY A 153 -12.97 -0.89 -4.79
C GLY A 153 -13.72 0.42 -5.02
N SER A 154 -14.05 1.08 -3.89
CA SER A 154 -14.67 2.40 -3.86
C SER A 154 -13.72 3.47 -4.40
N LEU A 155 -14.26 4.50 -5.05
CA LEU A 155 -13.48 5.61 -5.60
C LEU A 155 -13.76 6.91 -4.82
N ARG A 156 -12.68 7.50 -4.31
CA ARG A 156 -12.70 8.85 -3.74
C ARG A 156 -12.62 9.89 -4.85
N PHE A 157 -13.44 10.92 -4.72
CA PHE A 157 -13.54 11.99 -5.70
C PHE A 157 -13.62 13.35 -5.03
N LEU A 158 -13.36 14.38 -5.81
CA LEU A 158 -13.38 15.78 -5.43
C LEU A 158 -14.67 16.44 -5.93
N VAL A 159 -15.16 17.41 -5.18
CA VAL A 159 -16.41 18.11 -5.49
C VAL A 159 -16.19 19.61 -5.40
N ASN A 160 -16.59 20.29 -6.47
CA ASN A 160 -16.67 21.74 -6.56
C ASN A 160 -18.15 22.15 -6.58
N VAL A 161 -18.63 22.74 -5.48
CA VAL A 161 -19.97 23.31 -5.39
C VAL A 161 -19.90 24.80 -5.70
N THR A 162 -20.52 25.23 -6.79
CA THR A 162 -20.45 26.61 -7.25
C THR A 162 -21.71 27.38 -6.85
N MET A 163 -21.67 28.14 -5.75
CA MET A 163 -22.78 29.04 -5.36
C MET A 163 -22.50 30.50 -5.65
N SER A 164 -21.23 30.84 -5.87
CA SER A 164 -20.81 32.21 -6.12
C SER A 164 -21.14 32.62 -7.56
N PRO A 165 -21.77 33.77 -7.80
CA PRO A 165 -21.96 34.32 -9.14
C PRO A 165 -20.72 35.04 -9.68
N TRP A 166 -19.71 35.26 -8.83
CA TRP A 166 -18.51 36.06 -9.13
C TRP A 166 -17.37 35.38 -9.92
N PRO A 167 -17.13 34.05 -9.83
CA PRO A 167 -15.99 33.40 -10.45
C PRO A 167 -16.28 33.10 -11.93
N THR A 168 -16.49 34.15 -12.72
CA THR A 168 -16.70 34.03 -14.18
C THR A 168 -15.67 34.84 -14.97
N SER A 169 -14.84 35.65 -14.29
CA SER A 169 -13.68 36.30 -14.91
C SER A 169 -12.71 35.23 -15.44
N PRO A 170 -12.27 35.32 -16.70
CA PRO A 170 -11.29 34.40 -17.27
C PRO A 170 -10.00 34.34 -16.43
N ASP A 171 -9.51 35.50 -15.98
CA ASP A 171 -8.28 35.59 -15.19
C ASP A 171 -8.43 34.91 -13.83
N PHE A 172 -9.58 35.10 -13.18
CA PHE A 172 -9.85 34.45 -11.89
C PHE A 172 -9.97 32.93 -12.03
N MET A 173 -10.72 32.46 -13.03
CA MET A 173 -10.88 31.02 -13.30
C MET A 173 -9.55 30.36 -13.68
N SER A 174 -8.76 31.00 -14.54
CA SER A 174 -7.42 30.51 -14.91
C SER A 174 -6.51 30.40 -13.69
N ARG A 175 -6.47 31.42 -12.82
CA ARG A 175 -5.69 31.36 -11.57
C ARG A 175 -6.14 30.22 -10.66
N MET A 176 -7.44 30.01 -10.45
CA MET A 176 -7.93 28.89 -9.63
C MET A 176 -7.51 27.53 -10.20
N VAL A 177 -7.62 27.36 -11.53
CA VAL A 177 -7.21 26.11 -12.20
C VAL A 177 -5.70 25.90 -12.12
N GLU A 178 -4.90 26.97 -12.25
CA GLU A 178 -3.45 26.92 -12.08
C GLU A 178 -3.05 26.52 -10.65
N GLU A 179 -3.70 27.10 -9.62
CA GLU A 179 -3.43 26.74 -8.23
C GLU A 179 -3.85 25.29 -7.92
N PHE A 180 -5.01 24.85 -8.41
CA PHE A 180 -5.40 23.43 -8.34
C PHE A 180 -4.34 22.54 -9.01
N ARG A 181 -3.91 22.88 -10.23
CA ARG A 181 -2.95 22.10 -10.99
C ARG A 181 -1.60 21.99 -10.26
N LYS A 182 -1.07 23.09 -9.70
CA LYS A 182 0.16 23.07 -8.90
C LYS A 182 0.09 22.10 -7.73
N ILE A 183 -1.04 22.08 -7.03
CA ILE A 183 -1.27 21.16 -5.92
C ILE A 183 -1.40 19.73 -6.46
N ALA A 184 -2.24 19.48 -7.46
CA ALA A 184 -2.40 18.15 -8.03
C ALA A 184 -1.08 17.56 -8.56
N GLU A 185 -0.23 18.36 -9.21
CA GLU A 185 1.10 17.95 -9.69
C GLU A 185 2.07 17.64 -8.54
N ARG A 186 1.99 18.34 -7.40
CA ARG A 186 2.70 17.93 -6.18
C ARG A 186 2.20 16.57 -5.70
N GLY A 187 0.89 16.34 -5.71
CA GLY A 187 0.30 15.05 -5.38
C GLY A 187 0.78 13.93 -6.30
N VAL A 188 0.87 14.20 -7.61
CA VAL A 188 1.40 13.27 -8.61
C VAL A 188 2.86 12.88 -8.30
N LYS A 189 3.71 13.84 -7.92
CA LYS A 189 5.10 13.53 -7.49
C LYS A 189 5.14 12.55 -6.32
N ARG A 190 4.20 12.64 -5.38
CA ARG A 190 4.11 11.75 -4.21
C ARG A 190 3.74 10.33 -4.61
N VAL A 191 2.71 10.16 -5.44
CA VAL A 191 2.34 8.81 -5.92
C VAL A 191 3.40 8.21 -6.83
N ILE A 192 4.19 9.03 -7.55
CA ILE A 192 5.38 8.53 -8.26
C ILE A 192 6.42 7.99 -7.27
N ILE A 193 6.72 8.70 -6.18
CA ILE A 193 7.66 8.20 -5.14
C ILE A 193 7.17 6.87 -4.56
N ARG A 194 5.87 6.75 -4.29
CA ARG A 194 5.25 5.52 -3.74
C ARG A 194 5.28 4.33 -4.70
N ASN A 195 5.10 4.57 -6.00
CA ASN A 195 4.80 3.49 -6.96
C ASN A 195 5.88 3.26 -8.02
N LYS A 196 6.89 4.14 -8.14
CA LYS A 196 7.98 3.92 -9.08
C LYS A 196 8.87 2.80 -8.59
N ARG A 197 8.84 1.67 -9.29
CA ARG A 197 9.65 0.51 -8.93
C ARG A 197 11.10 0.71 -9.37
N THR A 198 12.02 0.54 -8.43
CA THR A 198 13.47 0.71 -8.63
C THR A 198 14.24 -0.31 -7.78
N PRO A 199 15.48 -0.66 -8.15
CA PRO A 199 16.31 -1.53 -7.33
C PRO A 199 16.48 -1.00 -5.90
N ASP A 200 16.36 -1.86 -4.91
CA ASP A 200 16.41 -1.50 -3.49
C ASP A 200 17.05 -2.58 -2.60
N PHE A 201 17.21 -2.26 -1.33
CA PHE A 201 17.57 -3.23 -0.29
C PHE A 201 16.31 -3.86 0.30
N HIS A 202 16.23 -5.19 0.23
CA HIS A 202 15.14 -6.01 0.73
C HIS A 202 15.62 -6.74 1.98
N GLY A 203 15.08 -6.32 3.13
CA GLY A 203 15.36 -6.94 4.41
C GLY A 203 14.42 -8.11 4.68
N PHE A 204 14.92 -9.13 5.38
CA PHE A 204 14.13 -10.27 5.82
C PHE A 204 14.42 -10.59 7.29
N VAL A 205 13.39 -10.79 8.11
CA VAL A 205 13.54 -11.25 9.49
C VAL A 205 13.84 -12.74 9.50
N VAL A 206 14.86 -13.14 10.25
CA VAL A 206 15.30 -14.54 10.37
C VAL A 206 14.49 -15.25 11.45
N GLN A 207 13.99 -16.45 11.14
CA GLN A 207 13.26 -17.33 12.05
C GLN A 207 13.83 -18.76 12.02
N GLY A 208 13.86 -19.40 13.19
CA GLY A 208 14.37 -20.78 13.37
C GLY A 208 15.84 -20.83 13.77
N LEU A 209 16.32 -22.04 14.09
CA LEU A 209 17.74 -22.30 14.43
C LEU A 209 18.33 -23.36 13.51
N GLU A 210 17.64 -24.49 13.34
CA GLU A 210 18.11 -25.60 12.51
C GLU A 210 17.79 -25.37 11.04
N LYS A 211 16.52 -25.15 10.73
CA LYS A 211 16.07 -24.78 9.38
C LYS A 211 15.59 -23.34 9.40
N LEU A 212 16.15 -22.51 8.54
CA LEU A 212 15.89 -21.08 8.56
C LEU A 212 14.81 -20.67 7.57
N TYR A 213 14.02 -19.71 8.03
CA TYR A 213 12.99 -19.02 7.27
C TYR A 213 13.24 -17.52 7.36
N PHE A 214 12.90 -16.81 6.29
CA PHE A 214 13.19 -15.40 6.11
C PHE A 214 11.91 -14.70 5.66
N THR A 215 11.34 -13.85 6.53
CA THR A 215 10.12 -13.09 6.25
C THR A 215 10.47 -11.68 5.79
N HIS A 216 10.05 -11.33 4.57
CA HIS A 216 10.34 -10.02 3.99
C HIS A 216 9.76 -8.88 4.83
N ILE A 217 10.52 -7.80 5.04
CA ILE A 217 10.05 -6.60 5.72
C ILE A 217 9.20 -5.81 4.73
N ALA A 218 7.90 -6.11 4.71
CA ALA A 218 6.98 -5.64 3.70
C ALA A 218 6.42 -4.25 4.03
N MET A 219 6.01 -3.49 3.01
CA MET A 219 5.39 -2.17 3.18
C MET A 219 4.19 -1.99 2.24
N PHE A 220 3.01 -1.66 2.77
CA PHE A 220 1.81 -1.42 1.95
C PHE A 220 1.98 -0.24 0.99
N ASN A 221 2.75 0.76 1.40
CA ASN A 221 2.75 2.09 0.79
C ASN A 221 3.92 2.34 -0.17
N MET A 222 4.82 1.38 -0.34
CA MET A 222 5.98 1.47 -1.22
C MET A 222 6.04 0.28 -2.18
N ALA A 223 5.89 0.53 -3.48
CA ALA A 223 5.78 -0.53 -4.49
C ALA A 223 6.99 -1.47 -4.56
N ASN A 224 8.19 -1.02 -4.18
CA ASN A 224 9.37 -1.88 -4.07
C ASN A 224 9.19 -3.00 -3.03
N HIS A 225 8.42 -2.73 -1.97
CA HIS A 225 8.27 -3.59 -0.78
C HIS A 225 6.84 -4.11 -0.59
N ARG A 226 5.94 -3.87 -1.55
CA ARG A 226 4.50 -4.17 -1.47
C ARG A 226 4.17 -5.64 -1.73
N LYS A 227 4.83 -6.52 -0.98
CA LYS A 227 4.74 -7.97 -1.13
C LYS A 227 5.05 -8.66 0.19
N GLN A 228 4.15 -9.55 0.63
CA GLN A 228 4.40 -10.45 1.74
C GLN A 228 5.07 -11.71 1.20
N LEU A 229 6.34 -11.90 1.54
CA LEU A 229 7.19 -12.96 1.01
C LEU A 229 7.86 -13.70 2.16
N ILE A 230 7.75 -15.03 2.16
CA ILE A 230 8.45 -15.90 3.10
C ILE A 230 9.22 -16.93 2.29
N ILE A 231 10.53 -16.99 2.51
CA ILE A 231 11.40 -17.99 1.88
C ILE A 231 12.09 -18.84 2.95
N THR A 232 12.45 -20.07 2.59
CA THR A 232 13.40 -20.88 3.36
C THR A 232 14.68 -21.03 2.55
N ALA A 233 15.83 -20.98 3.22
CA ALA A 233 17.13 -21.13 2.59
C ALA A 233 18.19 -21.54 3.62
N ASP A 234 19.32 -22.03 3.14
CA ASP A 234 20.47 -22.38 3.95
C ASP A 234 21.46 -21.22 3.99
N LEU A 235 21.99 -20.94 5.18
CA LEU A 235 23.16 -20.09 5.38
C LEU A 235 24.44 -20.94 5.27
N PRO A 236 25.59 -20.37 4.87
CA PRO A 236 26.86 -21.05 5.01
C PRO A 236 27.15 -21.44 6.46
N ALA A 237 27.82 -22.57 6.67
CA ALA A 237 27.99 -23.17 7.99
C ALA A 237 28.61 -22.22 9.03
N ASN A 238 29.58 -21.39 8.63
CA ASN A 238 30.20 -20.39 9.51
C ASN A 238 29.20 -19.30 9.93
N VAL A 239 28.37 -18.83 8.99
CA VAL A 239 27.35 -17.79 9.23
C VAL A 239 26.23 -18.35 10.11
N GLN A 240 25.77 -19.59 9.86
CA GLN A 240 24.76 -20.23 10.71
C GLN A 240 25.28 -20.47 12.13
N ALA A 241 26.53 -20.91 12.28
CA ALA A 241 27.15 -21.08 13.60
C ALA A 241 27.22 -19.75 14.36
N ARG A 242 27.60 -18.67 13.69
CA ARG A 242 27.63 -17.31 14.26
C ARG A 242 26.24 -16.82 14.66
N TYR A 243 25.24 -17.01 13.80
CA TYR A 243 23.84 -16.70 14.10
C TYR A 243 23.34 -17.47 15.33
N LYS A 244 23.58 -18.78 15.40
CA LYS A 244 23.20 -19.62 16.56
C LYS A 244 23.90 -19.17 17.85
N GLU A 245 25.17 -18.80 17.79
CA GLU A 245 25.92 -18.27 18.93
C GLU A 245 25.28 -16.99 19.47
N GLU A 246 24.98 -16.02 18.60
CA GLU A 246 24.37 -14.74 18.98
C GLU A 246 22.92 -14.90 19.46
N ARG A 247 22.13 -15.80 18.86
CA ARG A 247 20.80 -16.20 19.35
C ARG A 247 20.86 -16.83 20.74
N GLY A 248 21.83 -17.71 20.99
CA GLY A 248 22.02 -18.33 22.30
C GLY A 248 22.32 -17.30 23.40
N LYS A 249 23.09 -16.25 23.08
CA LYS A 249 23.35 -15.12 24.00
C LYS A 249 22.14 -14.21 24.18
N ASN A 250 21.29 -14.06 23.16
CA ASN A 250 20.17 -13.12 23.13
C ASN A 250 18.86 -13.78 22.61
N PRO A 251 18.19 -14.66 23.39
CA PRO A 251 17.06 -15.45 22.88
C PRO A 251 15.86 -14.64 22.38
N GLY A 252 15.59 -13.47 22.97
CA GLY A 252 14.48 -12.59 22.58
C GLY A 252 14.82 -11.58 21.48
N GLN A 253 16.06 -11.56 20.97
CA GLN A 253 16.50 -10.62 19.94
C GLN A 253 16.19 -11.16 18.55
N PHE A 254 15.55 -10.37 17.69
CA PHE A 254 15.40 -10.71 16.27
C PHE A 254 16.63 -10.30 15.46
N TYR A 255 16.84 -10.97 14.33
CA TYR A 255 17.94 -10.75 13.40
C TYR A 255 17.38 -10.59 11.99
N THR A 256 18.10 -9.91 11.12
CA THR A 256 17.68 -9.73 9.73
C THR A 256 18.80 -10.08 8.77
N ILE A 257 18.44 -10.53 7.57
CA ILE A 257 19.33 -10.52 6.42
C ILE A 257 18.87 -9.51 5.38
N ALA A 258 19.78 -8.97 4.59
CA ALA A 258 19.44 -8.12 3.45
C ALA A 258 20.42 -8.31 2.31
N ASN A 259 19.98 -8.11 1.06
CA ASN A 259 20.88 -8.06 -0.09
C ASN A 259 21.86 -6.87 0.04
N VAL A 260 23.12 -7.09 -0.34
CA VAL A 260 24.20 -6.09 -0.27
C VAL A 260 24.17 -5.14 -1.48
N GLU A 261 23.71 -5.62 -2.63
CA GLU A 261 23.55 -4.83 -3.84
C GLU A 261 22.07 -4.61 -4.10
N LYS A 262 21.68 -3.37 -4.43
CA LYS A 262 20.28 -3.03 -4.73
C LYS A 262 19.76 -3.83 -5.92
N GLU A 263 18.58 -4.43 -5.77
CA GLU A 263 17.93 -5.20 -6.82
C GLU A 263 16.40 -5.04 -6.74
N MET A 264 15.67 -5.30 -7.82
CA MET A 264 14.21 -5.43 -7.78
C MET A 264 13.83 -6.70 -7.03
N LEU A 265 12.81 -6.68 -6.17
CA LEU A 265 12.44 -7.84 -5.35
C LEU A 265 12.18 -9.10 -6.19
N GLU A 266 11.56 -8.95 -7.36
CA GLU A 266 11.25 -10.04 -8.28
C GLU A 266 12.50 -10.62 -8.94
N ASN A 267 13.42 -9.75 -9.38
CA ASN A 267 14.70 -10.20 -9.95
C ASN A 267 15.56 -10.88 -8.88
N LEU A 268 15.55 -10.35 -7.64
CA LEU A 268 16.24 -10.96 -6.51
C LEU A 268 15.68 -12.36 -6.25
N LEU A 269 14.36 -12.51 -6.21
CA LEU A 269 13.70 -13.79 -6.01
C LEU A 269 13.99 -14.79 -7.15
N ASP A 270 13.84 -14.36 -8.41
CA ASP A 270 14.16 -15.19 -9.58
C ASP A 270 15.63 -15.64 -9.57
N GLY A 271 16.54 -14.72 -9.20
CA GLY A 271 17.97 -15.01 -9.07
C GLY A 271 18.30 -15.96 -7.93
N LEU A 272 17.56 -15.91 -6.82
CA LEU A 272 17.70 -16.82 -5.68
C LEU A 272 17.19 -18.24 -5.98
N LEU A 273 16.16 -18.37 -6.81
CA LEU A 273 15.57 -19.65 -7.18
C LEU A 273 16.39 -20.40 -8.24
N ASN A 274 17.35 -19.73 -8.89
CA ASN A 274 18.29 -20.34 -9.82
C ASN A 274 19.68 -20.55 -9.18
N PRO A 275 20.16 -21.80 -9.03
CA PRO A 275 21.44 -22.11 -8.40
C PRO A 275 22.66 -21.38 -9.01
N ASP A 276 22.66 -21.13 -10.33
CA ASP A 276 23.78 -20.50 -11.04
C ASP A 276 23.92 -19.01 -10.73
N THR A 277 22.81 -18.37 -10.33
CA THR A 277 22.75 -16.95 -9.98
C THR A 277 22.73 -16.73 -8.47
N ALA A 278 22.14 -17.65 -7.69
CA ALA A 278 22.03 -17.55 -6.24
C ALA A 278 23.39 -17.35 -5.56
N SER A 279 24.43 -18.06 -6.03
CA SER A 279 25.80 -17.95 -5.50
C SER A 279 26.44 -16.56 -5.65
N LYS A 280 25.93 -15.74 -6.58
CA LYS A 280 26.41 -14.39 -6.89
C LYS A 280 25.69 -13.32 -6.06
N LEU A 281 24.46 -13.58 -5.63
CA LEU A 281 23.69 -12.68 -4.79
C LEU A 281 24.25 -12.69 -3.36
N LYS A 282 24.72 -11.52 -2.91
CA LYS A 282 25.38 -11.38 -1.61
C LYS A 282 24.46 -10.77 -0.57
N PHE A 283 24.57 -11.29 0.64
CA PHE A 283 23.77 -10.89 1.79
C PHE A 283 24.65 -10.46 2.95
N ARG A 284 24.06 -9.64 3.81
CA ARG A 284 24.55 -9.31 5.14
C ARG A 284 23.57 -9.83 6.19
N LEU A 285 24.08 -10.14 7.38
CA LEU A 285 23.34 -10.57 8.57
C LEU A 285 23.52 -9.50 9.65
N ASP A 286 22.42 -9.04 10.23
CA ASP A 286 22.40 -7.94 11.19
C ASP A 286 21.65 -8.32 12.48
N LYS A 287 22.06 -7.71 13.59
CA LYS A 287 21.34 -7.77 14.87
C LYS A 287 20.22 -6.74 14.86
N GLY A 288 19.01 -7.17 14.53
CA GLY A 288 17.87 -6.29 14.28
C GLY A 288 18.00 -5.53 12.95
N ILE A 289 17.15 -4.52 12.74
CA ILE A 289 17.24 -3.65 11.55
C ILE A 289 18.45 -2.71 11.73
N PRO A 290 19.42 -2.69 10.79
CA PRO A 290 20.62 -1.86 10.93
C PRO A 290 20.27 -0.37 10.95
N ALA A 291 20.83 0.37 11.92
CA ALA A 291 20.72 1.82 12.00
C ALA A 291 22.04 2.48 11.60
N GLY A 292 21.99 3.40 10.63
CA GLY A 292 23.19 4.12 10.15
C GLY A 292 24.29 3.17 9.68
N ASP A 293 25.54 3.45 10.08
CA ASP A 293 26.73 2.69 9.68
C ASP A 293 27.05 1.51 10.61
N THR A 294 26.03 0.91 11.25
CA THR A 294 26.26 -0.25 12.13
C THR A 294 26.84 -1.41 11.32
N PRO A 295 28.02 -1.96 11.71
CA PRO A 295 28.62 -3.05 10.97
C PRO A 295 27.77 -4.33 11.12
N PRO A 296 27.63 -5.12 10.05
CA PRO A 296 26.91 -6.38 10.11
C PRO A 296 27.64 -7.40 10.98
N LEU A 297 26.92 -8.42 11.44
CA LEU A 297 27.51 -9.57 12.12
C LEU A 297 28.35 -10.40 11.16
N GLU A 298 27.85 -10.58 9.93
CA GLU A 298 28.48 -11.28 8.82
C GLU A 298 28.01 -10.66 7.50
N GLU A 299 28.86 -10.65 6.46
CA GLU A 299 28.54 -10.05 5.16
C GLU A 299 29.23 -10.81 4.02
N GLY A 300 28.69 -10.70 2.80
CA GLY A 300 29.31 -11.23 1.58
C GLY A 300 29.03 -12.72 1.35
N PHE A 301 28.12 -13.30 2.12
CA PHE A 301 27.69 -14.69 1.94
C PHE A 301 26.54 -14.80 0.93
N ALA A 302 26.34 -16.00 0.38
CA ALA A 302 25.22 -16.31 -0.50
C ALA A 302 24.30 -17.33 0.17
N LEU A 303 23.01 -17.27 -0.18
CA LEU A 303 22.01 -18.26 0.23
C LEU A 303 22.04 -19.46 -0.72
N SER A 304 21.68 -20.64 -0.23
CA SER A 304 21.48 -21.84 -1.05
C SER A 304 20.18 -22.56 -0.72
N ASN A 305 19.74 -23.47 -1.61
CA ASN A 305 18.53 -24.28 -1.44
C ASN A 305 17.27 -23.44 -1.16
N VAL A 306 17.17 -22.29 -1.82
CA VAL A 306 16.08 -21.34 -1.62
C VAL A 306 14.77 -21.93 -2.13
N ARG A 307 13.71 -21.77 -1.35
CA ARG A 307 12.34 -22.12 -1.74
C ARG A 307 11.36 -21.11 -1.17
N VAL A 308 10.35 -20.77 -1.96
CA VAL A 308 9.22 -19.93 -1.55
C VAL A 308 8.24 -20.72 -0.69
N VAL A 309 7.78 -20.10 0.40
CA VAL A 309 6.74 -20.61 1.29
C VAL A 309 5.46 -19.78 1.12
N VAL A 310 5.59 -18.45 1.16
CA VAL A 310 4.49 -17.50 0.92
C VAL A 310 4.96 -16.48 -0.10
N ASP A 311 4.11 -16.17 -1.07
CA ASP A 311 4.32 -15.13 -2.08
C ASP A 311 2.96 -14.49 -2.37
N GLU A 312 2.69 -13.39 -1.68
CA GLU A 312 1.40 -12.72 -1.70
C GLU A 312 1.56 -11.23 -2.01
N SER A 313 0.75 -10.75 -2.95
CA SER A 313 0.69 -9.33 -3.28
C SER A 313 -0.02 -8.55 -2.16
N MET A 314 0.54 -7.39 -1.82
CA MET A 314 -0.09 -6.41 -0.92
C MET A 314 -0.62 -5.20 -1.70
N ALA A 315 -0.73 -5.28 -3.02
CA ALA A 315 -1.40 -4.28 -3.83
C ALA A 315 -2.87 -4.17 -3.42
N PHE A 316 -3.48 -2.99 -3.55
CA PHE A 316 -4.85 -2.75 -3.11
C PHE A 316 -5.85 -3.75 -3.70
N ALA A 317 -5.64 -4.18 -4.94
CA ALA A 317 -6.48 -5.17 -5.61
C ALA A 317 -6.42 -6.57 -4.98
N ALA A 318 -5.36 -6.90 -4.23
CA ALA A 318 -5.15 -8.18 -3.56
C ALA A 318 -5.49 -8.14 -2.05
N LEU A 319 -5.81 -6.96 -1.51
CA LEU A 319 -6.27 -6.79 -0.14
C LEU A 319 -7.77 -7.04 -0.03
N ASP A 320 -8.20 -7.38 1.18
CA ASP A 320 -9.59 -7.53 1.59
C ASP A 320 -10.23 -6.20 1.94
N ASP A 321 -11.56 -6.13 1.83
CA ASP A 321 -12.33 -4.93 2.14
C ASP A 321 -12.51 -4.70 3.65
N GLU A 322 -12.44 -5.77 4.44
CA GLU A 322 -12.68 -5.76 5.88
C GLU A 322 -11.62 -6.59 6.60
N TYR A 323 -11.24 -6.17 7.81
CA TYR A 323 -10.36 -6.96 8.66
C TYR A 323 -11.01 -8.30 9.01
N PRO A 324 -10.21 -9.38 9.12
CA PRO A 324 -10.74 -10.65 9.58
C PRO A 324 -11.23 -10.51 11.02
N ALA A 325 -12.35 -11.17 11.34
CA ALA A 325 -12.92 -11.11 12.68
C ALA A 325 -11.97 -11.63 13.77
N LYS A 326 -11.11 -12.59 13.39
CA LYS A 326 -10.09 -13.23 14.21
C LYS A 326 -8.75 -13.19 13.47
N MET A 327 -7.66 -13.05 14.20
CA MET A 327 -6.33 -12.79 13.63
C MET A 327 -5.72 -14.05 12.98
N PRO A 328 -5.46 -14.04 11.66
CA PRO A 328 -4.84 -15.16 10.94
C PRO A 328 -3.32 -14.99 10.81
N PHE A 329 -2.61 -16.11 10.88
CA PHE A 329 -1.16 -16.20 10.67
C PHE A 329 -0.84 -17.32 9.68
N TYR A 330 0.18 -17.11 8.86
CA TYR A 330 0.87 -18.22 8.20
C TYR A 330 1.62 -19.03 9.25
N LEU A 331 1.43 -20.35 9.24
CA LEU A 331 2.10 -21.32 10.10
C LEU A 331 2.96 -22.24 9.24
N TYR A 332 4.26 -22.21 9.46
CA TYR A 332 5.23 -22.96 8.65
C TYR A 332 6.44 -23.38 9.49
N GLY A 333 7.25 -24.27 8.94
CA GLY A 333 8.45 -24.76 9.61
C GLY A 333 8.69 -26.24 9.36
N SER A 334 8.97 -26.95 10.44
CA SER A 334 9.20 -28.39 10.53
C SER A 334 8.57 -28.93 11.80
N LYS A 335 8.49 -30.26 11.96
CA LYS A 335 8.02 -30.87 13.21
C LYS A 335 8.79 -30.44 14.47
N SER A 336 10.05 -30.02 14.34
CA SER A 336 10.86 -29.57 15.47
C SER A 336 10.77 -28.07 15.74
N GLU A 337 10.60 -27.27 14.70
CA GLU A 337 10.62 -25.80 14.76
C GLU A 337 9.48 -25.24 13.92
N VAL A 338 8.52 -24.57 14.57
CA VAL A 338 7.34 -23.98 13.93
C VAL A 338 7.36 -22.46 14.14
N HIS A 339 6.87 -21.71 13.15
CA HIS A 339 6.93 -20.24 13.10
C HIS A 339 5.60 -19.65 12.65
N LEU A 340 5.38 -18.39 13.01
CA LEU A 340 4.23 -17.59 12.59
C LEU A 340 4.69 -16.32 11.85
N ASP A 341 3.87 -15.91 10.89
CA ASP A 341 3.88 -14.57 10.30
C ASP A 341 2.44 -14.10 10.06
N HIS A 342 2.10 -12.90 10.52
CA HIS A 342 0.75 -12.35 10.46
C HIS A 342 0.29 -12.14 9.02
N VAL A 343 -0.93 -12.56 8.67
CA VAL A 343 -1.45 -12.42 7.30
C VAL A 343 -1.81 -10.96 7.00
N LEU A 344 -1.11 -10.32 6.05
CA LEU A 344 -1.26 -8.90 5.72
C LEU A 344 -2.26 -8.66 4.58
N LYS A 345 -3.54 -9.00 4.82
CA LYS A 345 -4.61 -8.85 3.82
C LYS A 345 -5.43 -7.57 3.96
N THR A 346 -5.15 -6.72 4.93
CA THR A 346 -5.81 -5.42 5.13
C THR A 346 -4.78 -4.36 5.53
N ALA A 347 -5.06 -3.10 5.22
CA ALA A 347 -4.16 -1.98 5.53
C ALA A 347 -4.95 -0.80 6.14
N PRO A 348 -4.39 -0.03 7.09
CA PRO A 348 -3.07 -0.23 7.72
C PRO A 348 -3.01 -1.44 8.66
N ASN A 349 -1.86 -2.06 8.86
CA ASN A 349 -1.74 -3.21 9.77
C ASN A 349 -0.34 -3.34 10.37
N ALA A 350 -0.09 -4.36 11.20
CA ALA A 350 1.26 -4.66 11.71
C ALA A 350 1.84 -5.92 11.08
N GLN A 351 3.13 -5.89 10.73
CA GLN A 351 3.89 -7.10 10.51
C GLN A 351 4.29 -7.70 11.85
N ILE A 352 3.85 -8.93 12.12
CA ILE A 352 4.14 -9.63 13.37
C ILE A 352 4.64 -11.03 13.02
N SER A 353 5.91 -11.30 13.30
CA SER A 353 6.54 -12.60 13.03
C SER A 353 7.07 -13.17 14.34
N ALA A 354 6.65 -14.39 14.69
CA ALA A 354 7.06 -15.07 15.92
C ALA A 354 7.75 -16.40 15.57
N ASP A 355 8.99 -16.59 16.03
CA ASP A 355 9.72 -17.83 15.81
C ASP A 355 9.59 -18.81 16.98
N LEU A 356 9.90 -20.09 16.71
CA LEU A 356 9.87 -21.19 17.69
C LEU A 356 8.58 -21.25 18.54
N VAL A 357 7.42 -21.12 17.89
CA VAL A 357 6.12 -21.27 18.58
C VAL A 357 5.89 -22.71 18.98
N LYS A 358 5.17 -22.92 20.08
CA LYS A 358 4.78 -24.25 20.53
C LYS A 358 3.36 -24.56 20.06
N THR A 359 3.17 -25.74 19.50
CA THR A 359 1.87 -26.20 19.03
C THR A 359 1.41 -27.39 19.85
N ASN A 360 0.23 -27.31 20.44
CA ASN A 360 -0.46 -28.44 21.06
C ASN A 360 -1.82 -28.58 20.36
N LEU A 361 -1.81 -29.32 19.26
CA LEU A 361 -2.94 -29.50 18.34
C LEU A 361 -3.51 -30.92 18.45
N THR A 362 -4.81 -31.07 18.17
CA THR A 362 -5.53 -32.35 18.18
C THR A 362 -4.96 -33.34 17.16
N GLU A 363 -4.55 -32.82 16.01
CA GLU A 363 -3.92 -33.57 14.93
C GLU A 363 -2.51 -33.03 14.69
N HIS A 364 -1.56 -33.92 14.44
CA HIS A 364 -0.20 -33.51 14.10
C HIS A 364 -0.13 -33.05 12.64
N LEU A 365 0.36 -31.84 12.43
CA LEU A 365 0.64 -31.33 11.09
C LEU A 365 1.79 -32.14 10.45
N THR A 366 1.64 -32.48 9.18
CA THR A 366 2.68 -33.19 8.43
C THR A 366 3.84 -32.26 8.08
N ASP A 367 5.01 -32.83 7.77
CA ASP A 367 6.16 -32.02 7.32
C ASP A 367 5.84 -31.32 6.00
N GLU A 368 5.05 -31.94 5.12
CA GLU A 368 4.58 -31.35 3.87
C GLU A 368 3.70 -30.13 4.13
N GLN A 369 2.74 -30.21 5.07
CA GLN A 369 1.89 -29.08 5.44
C GLN A 369 2.71 -27.91 5.99
N LEU A 370 3.65 -28.17 6.90
CA LEU A 370 4.52 -27.13 7.47
C LEU A 370 5.55 -26.59 6.46
N LYS A 371 5.98 -27.43 5.50
CA LYS A 371 6.86 -27.03 4.41
C LYS A 371 6.13 -26.06 3.48
N ASP A 372 4.92 -26.37 3.06
CA ASP A 372 4.17 -25.54 2.11
C ASP A 372 3.53 -24.32 2.78
N GLY A 373 3.39 -24.35 4.11
CA GLY A 373 2.73 -23.32 4.88
C GLY A 373 1.23 -23.54 4.93
N VAL A 374 0.67 -23.46 6.13
CA VAL A 374 -0.79 -23.49 6.37
C VAL A 374 -1.21 -22.18 7.03
N VAL A 375 -2.51 -21.97 7.22
CA VAL A 375 -3.02 -20.78 7.93
C VAL A 375 -3.59 -21.19 9.26
N VAL A 376 -3.16 -20.53 10.33
CA VAL A 376 -3.76 -20.68 11.65
C VAL A 376 -4.49 -19.41 12.04
N VAL A 377 -5.70 -19.55 12.56
CA VAL A 377 -6.49 -18.46 13.13
C VAL A 377 -6.42 -18.56 14.64
N LEU A 378 -6.00 -17.47 15.30
CA LEU A 378 -6.08 -17.37 16.75
C LEU A 378 -7.51 -17.02 17.15
N ASP A 379 -8.22 -18.00 17.70
CA ASP A 379 -9.66 -17.96 17.96
C ASP A 379 -10.09 -16.97 19.04
N ASP A 380 -9.13 -16.49 19.83
CA ASP A 380 -9.30 -15.55 20.93
C ASP A 380 -8.70 -14.17 20.68
N VAL A 381 -8.09 -13.93 19.51
CA VAL A 381 -7.55 -12.61 19.11
C VAL A 381 -8.44 -12.02 18.02
N PHE A 382 -9.26 -11.03 18.39
CA PHE A 382 -10.27 -10.44 17.51
C PHE A 382 -9.71 -9.23 16.74
N GLU A 383 -8.97 -9.49 15.66
CA GLU A 383 -8.24 -8.45 14.92
C GLU A 383 -9.12 -7.25 14.54
N ALA A 384 -10.25 -7.46 13.87
CA ALA A 384 -11.15 -6.36 13.47
C ALA A 384 -11.57 -5.45 14.65
N SER A 385 -11.68 -5.99 15.86
CA SER A 385 -12.03 -5.22 17.07
C SER A 385 -10.83 -4.53 17.72
N LEU A 386 -9.61 -4.97 17.40
CA LEU A 386 -8.37 -4.41 17.92
C LEU A 386 -7.79 -3.31 17.01
N GLN A 387 -8.29 -3.13 15.79
CA GLN A 387 -7.74 -2.15 14.85
C GLN A 387 -8.16 -0.70 15.17
N PRO A 388 -7.25 0.29 15.05
CA PRO A 388 -5.81 0.12 14.85
C PRO A 388 -5.16 -0.52 16.09
N LEU A 389 -4.20 -1.42 15.86
CA LEU A 389 -3.60 -2.24 16.91
C LEU A 389 -3.06 -1.41 18.10
N PRO A 390 -3.09 -1.96 19.33
CA PRO A 390 -2.76 -1.20 20.53
C PRO A 390 -1.28 -0.82 20.59
N PHE A 391 -0.99 0.45 20.88
CA PHE A 391 0.36 0.98 21.08
C PHE A 391 0.64 1.32 22.55
N PHE A 392 1.91 1.24 22.94
CA PHE A 392 2.37 1.94 24.12
C PHE A 392 2.38 3.45 23.84
N LYS A 393 1.85 4.26 24.77
CA LYS A 393 2.13 5.71 24.78
C LYS A 393 3.57 5.94 25.26
N LEU A 394 4.56 5.69 24.41
CA LEU A 394 5.93 6.09 24.69
C LEU A 394 6.10 7.58 24.35
N TYR A 395 6.05 8.43 25.36
CA TYR A 395 6.81 9.68 25.35
C TYR A 395 8.27 9.30 25.59
N ARG A 396 9.10 9.18 24.54
CA ARG A 396 10.55 9.18 24.74
C ARG A 396 11.01 10.64 24.77
N PRO A 397 11.58 11.15 25.87
CA PRO A 397 12.38 12.37 25.80
C PRO A 397 13.71 11.97 25.14
N THR A 398 13.85 12.20 23.83
CA THR A 398 15.13 12.08 23.15
C THR A 398 15.97 13.30 23.49
N THR A 399 16.96 13.11 24.36
CA THR A 399 18.09 14.04 24.44
C THR A 399 18.81 14.02 23.09
N VAL A 400 18.97 15.22 22.51
CA VAL A 400 19.70 15.55 21.27
C VAL A 400 18.87 15.47 19.98
N GLN A 401 18.31 16.63 19.59
CA GLN A 401 18.12 17.13 18.22
C GLN A 401 17.59 16.18 17.12
N GLU A 402 16.70 15.25 17.45
CA GLU A 402 15.76 14.68 16.48
C GLU A 402 14.33 14.98 16.96
N SER A 403 13.68 15.92 16.27
CA SER A 403 12.30 16.34 16.53
C SER A 403 11.32 15.16 16.43
N ASP A 404 10.60 14.88 17.52
CA ASP A 404 9.24 14.32 17.62
C ASP A 404 8.78 13.27 16.58
N LYS A 405 9.60 12.27 16.25
CA LYS A 405 9.08 11.02 15.67
C LYS A 405 8.63 10.10 16.80
N GLN A 406 7.35 10.20 17.17
CA GLN A 406 6.73 9.23 18.07
C GLN A 406 6.69 7.87 17.35
N LYS A 407 7.69 7.01 17.62
CA LYS A 407 7.73 5.64 17.09
C LYS A 407 6.58 4.84 17.70
N HIS A 408 5.75 4.21 16.88
CA HIS A 408 4.67 3.35 17.36
C HIS A 408 5.27 2.03 17.82
N VAL A 409 5.33 1.84 19.14
CA VAL A 409 5.71 0.54 19.73
C VAL A 409 4.42 -0.21 20.03
N LEU A 410 4.17 -1.28 19.28
CA LEU A 410 3.04 -2.17 19.50
C LEU A 410 3.09 -2.75 20.92
N ASN A 411 1.97 -2.66 21.64
CA ASN A 411 1.80 -3.29 22.93
C ASN A 411 1.28 -4.71 22.74
N LEU A 412 2.20 -5.64 22.47
CA LEU A 412 1.91 -7.07 22.30
C LEU A 412 1.21 -7.68 23.54
N GLU A 413 1.34 -7.06 24.71
CA GLU A 413 0.70 -7.53 25.95
C GLU A 413 -0.68 -6.93 26.22
N ALA A 414 -1.19 -6.09 25.32
CA ALA A 414 -2.48 -5.45 25.50
C ALA A 414 -3.60 -6.50 25.69
N PRO A 415 -4.59 -6.24 26.57
CA PRO A 415 -5.72 -7.14 26.76
C PRO A 415 -6.43 -7.45 25.43
N GLY A 416 -6.64 -8.73 25.16
CA GLY A 416 -7.25 -9.21 23.90
C GLY A 416 -6.28 -9.43 22.75
N PHE A 417 -5.03 -8.97 22.87
CA PHE A 417 -3.97 -9.20 21.87
C PHE A 417 -2.97 -10.26 22.37
N SER A 418 -2.35 -10.03 23.54
CA SER A 418 -1.55 -11.00 24.31
C SER A 418 -0.52 -11.85 23.53
N LEU A 419 0.05 -11.34 22.44
CA LEU A 419 1.07 -12.02 21.63
C LEU A 419 2.44 -12.02 22.32
N LYS A 420 2.53 -12.69 23.47
CA LYS A 420 3.72 -12.73 24.33
C LYS A 420 4.08 -14.15 24.74
N LYS A 421 5.35 -14.34 25.07
CA LYS A 421 5.91 -15.62 25.51
C LYS A 421 5.05 -16.26 26.60
N GLY A 422 4.72 -17.54 26.40
CA GLY A 422 4.05 -18.38 27.41
C GLY A 422 2.55 -18.11 27.56
N PHE A 423 1.94 -17.32 26.69
CA PHE A 423 0.49 -17.24 26.57
C PHE A 423 0.00 -18.24 25.53
N ASP A 424 -1.00 -19.05 25.90
CA ASP A 424 -1.60 -20.06 25.02
C ASP A 424 -2.86 -19.50 24.35
N HIS A 425 -2.82 -19.39 23.03
CA HIS A 425 -3.98 -18.99 22.22
C HIS A 425 -4.74 -20.19 21.73
N LYS A 426 -6.07 -20.14 21.78
CA LYS A 426 -6.90 -21.13 21.05
C LYS A 426 -6.68 -20.96 19.55
N ALA A 427 -6.52 -22.07 18.84
CA ALA A 427 -6.12 -22.05 17.45
C ALA A 427 -6.92 -23.03 16.59
N SER A 428 -7.28 -22.59 15.39
CA SER A 428 -7.87 -23.40 14.33
C SER A 428 -7.02 -23.29 13.07
N VAL A 429 -6.56 -24.42 12.53
CA VAL A 429 -5.65 -24.49 11.39
C VAL A 429 -6.40 -24.89 10.12
N TYR A 430 -6.14 -24.21 9.01
CA TYR A 430 -6.75 -24.37 7.70
C TYR A 430 -5.67 -24.54 6.63
N LYS A 431 -5.99 -25.14 5.50
CA LYS A 431 -5.00 -25.32 4.43
C LYS A 431 -4.62 -23.99 3.77
N THR A 432 -5.58 -23.08 3.67
CA THR A 432 -5.39 -21.79 2.98
C THR A 432 -6.10 -20.65 3.70
N TYR A 433 -5.68 -19.42 3.39
CA TYR A 433 -6.34 -18.21 3.90
C TYR A 433 -7.79 -18.12 3.45
N GLU A 434 -8.10 -18.46 2.19
CA GLU A 434 -9.46 -18.39 1.66
C GLU A 434 -10.42 -19.37 2.35
N GLU A 435 -9.95 -20.58 2.69
CA GLU A 435 -10.72 -21.52 3.50
C GLU A 435 -11.06 -20.94 4.88
N ALA A 436 -10.06 -20.36 5.57
CA ALA A 436 -10.23 -19.74 6.88
C ALA A 436 -11.19 -18.54 6.81
N LYS A 437 -10.98 -17.64 5.85
CA LYS A 437 -11.77 -16.41 5.64
C LYS A 437 -13.23 -16.70 5.30
N SER A 438 -13.51 -17.76 4.54
CA SER A 438 -14.88 -18.09 4.13
C SER A 438 -15.83 -18.39 5.30
N GLY A 439 -15.28 -18.73 6.48
CA GLY A 439 -16.04 -19.20 7.64
C GLY A 439 -16.72 -20.56 7.43
N LYS A 440 -16.53 -21.20 6.28
CA LYS A 440 -17.11 -22.51 5.92
C LYS A 440 -16.06 -23.62 5.78
N GLY A 441 -14.77 -23.28 5.78
CA GLY A 441 -13.70 -24.26 5.81
C GLY A 441 -13.74 -25.06 7.11
N GLU A 442 -13.53 -26.38 7.01
CA GLU A 442 -13.32 -27.22 8.19
C GLU A 442 -11.83 -27.15 8.58
N PRO A 443 -11.51 -26.87 9.86
CA PRO A 443 -10.13 -26.84 10.29
C PRO A 443 -9.51 -28.25 10.21
N ILE A 444 -8.30 -28.33 9.68
CA ILE A 444 -7.52 -29.58 9.59
C ILE A 444 -6.92 -29.98 10.95
N ALA A 445 -6.79 -29.04 11.87
CA ALA A 445 -6.37 -29.26 13.24
C ALA A 445 -6.90 -28.12 14.12
N THR A 446 -7.14 -28.40 15.40
CA THR A 446 -7.49 -27.38 16.40
C THR A 446 -6.64 -27.58 17.64
N GLY A 447 -6.52 -26.57 18.50
CA GLY A 447 -5.82 -26.73 19.77
C GLY A 447 -5.29 -25.41 20.29
N THR A 448 -4.02 -25.39 20.67
CA THR A 448 -3.37 -24.20 21.23
C THR A 448 -2.03 -23.91 20.57
N ILE A 449 -1.73 -22.62 20.41
CA ILE A 449 -0.41 -22.12 20.01
C ILE A 449 0.12 -21.19 21.10
N SER A 450 1.35 -21.45 21.56
CA SER A 450 2.07 -20.58 22.48
C SER A 450 3.13 -19.78 21.75
N ILE A 451 3.15 -18.46 21.94
CA ILE A 451 4.15 -17.57 21.33
C ILE A 451 5.54 -17.84 21.92
N GLY A 452 6.55 -17.81 21.05
CA GLY A 452 7.95 -18.01 21.39
C GLY A 452 8.62 -16.80 22.05
N ASP A 453 9.95 -16.85 22.15
CA ASP A 453 10.76 -15.85 22.85
C ASP A 453 11.02 -14.59 22.02
N ALA A 454 11.16 -14.74 20.71
CA ALA A 454 11.43 -13.64 19.81
C ALA A 454 10.22 -13.36 18.92
N VAL A 455 9.73 -12.13 19.05
CA VAL A 455 8.67 -11.58 18.22
C VAL A 455 9.22 -10.33 17.55
N PHE A 456 9.23 -10.34 16.22
CA PHE A 456 9.34 -9.11 15.44
C PHE A 456 7.94 -8.52 15.31
N ALA A 457 7.79 -7.25 15.65
CA ALA A 457 6.53 -6.54 15.54
C ALA A 457 6.80 -5.13 15.04
N ASP A 458 6.25 -4.80 13.88
CA ASP A 458 6.39 -3.50 13.25
C ASP A 458 5.05 -2.96 12.78
N TRP A 459 4.79 -1.70 13.11
CA TRP A 459 3.67 -0.93 12.62
C TRP A 459 4.12 0.24 11.74
N ASP A 460 5.33 0.76 11.99
CA ASP A 460 5.76 2.01 11.38
C ASP A 460 6.26 1.77 9.96
N ASP A 461 7.14 0.78 9.76
CA ASP A 461 7.75 0.54 8.45
C ASP A 461 6.72 -0.06 7.48
N VAL A 462 5.92 -1.04 7.93
CA VAL A 462 4.87 -1.67 7.12
C VAL A 462 3.80 -0.68 6.62
N ASN A 463 3.52 0.39 7.38
CA ASN A 463 2.60 1.45 7.00
C ASN A 463 3.30 2.73 6.51
N MET A 464 4.63 2.74 6.40
CA MET A 464 5.40 3.94 6.08
C MET A 464 4.97 4.50 4.72
N ASP A 465 4.52 5.76 4.70
CA ASP A 465 4.35 6.50 3.45
C ASP A 465 5.70 7.11 3.03
N PRO A 466 6.40 6.56 2.01
CA PRO A 466 7.72 7.07 1.60
C PRO A 466 7.64 8.50 1.07
N ALA A 467 6.45 8.99 0.76
CA ALA A 467 6.23 10.36 0.32
C ALA A 467 5.85 11.32 1.46
N ALA A 468 5.60 10.86 2.70
CA ALA A 468 5.12 11.71 3.81
C ALA A 468 5.91 13.04 3.91
N GLU A 469 5.20 14.17 4.01
CA GLU A 469 5.89 15.44 4.27
C GLU A 469 6.41 15.39 5.71
N ASN A 470 7.69 15.70 5.93
CA ASN A 470 8.11 16.09 7.28
C ASN A 470 7.33 17.37 7.60
N ASP A 471 6.55 17.40 8.67
CA ASP A 471 5.69 18.52 9.13
C ASP A 471 6.45 19.84 9.45
N HIS A 472 7.68 20.01 8.94
CA HIS A 472 8.60 21.10 9.25
C HIS A 472 9.14 21.85 8.02
N GLN A 473 8.53 21.69 6.83
CA GLN A 473 8.79 22.59 5.70
C GLN A 473 7.55 23.44 5.42
N HIS A 474 7.27 24.35 6.35
CA HIS A 474 6.47 25.56 6.10
C HIS A 474 7.24 26.78 6.58
#